data_AF-A0A7X7IM54-F1
#
_entry.id   AF-A0A7X7IM54-F1
#
_cell.length_a   1.000
_cell.length_b   1.000
_cell.length_c   1.000
_cell.angle_alpha   90.00
_cell.angle_beta   90.00
_cell.angle_gamma   90.00
#
_symmetry.space_group_name_H-M   'P 1'
#
loop_
_entity.id
_entity.type
_entity.pdbx_description
1 polymer ?
#
loop_
_entity_poly.entity_id
_entity_poly.type
_entity_poly.pdbx_seq_one_letter_code
_entity_poly.pdbx_strand_id
1 'polypeptide(L)'
;MKKSIVILSAVLLCNALNAQWKAQTAETYEKTYRMALVTSQTGGETLRIMRDITSGVSQKGVSPYDQISGQILLNKNVGTEYMVNTIVLIFDENTKMYIHQPADLKQGWDANAARYIIESDWKIWRTGDTRNKGAGRAAGDTGTDLKKTVLDLMKSSRTVKCQIVLIHKMHDTQSIINTSFTLQNSTKSINYLFK
;
A
#
# COMPACT_ATOMS: atom_id res chain seq x y z
N MET A 1 34.28 -28.34 11.68
CA MET A 1 33.84 -27.34 10.67
C MET A 1 32.50 -27.67 9.99
N LYS A 2 32.13 -28.94 9.74
CA LYS A 2 30.83 -29.30 9.11
C LYS A 2 29.59 -28.92 9.93
N LYS A 3 29.67 -28.84 11.26
CA LYS A 3 28.52 -28.50 12.15
C LYS A 3 28.21 -26.99 12.19
N SER A 4 29.20 -26.13 11.98
CA SER A 4 29.04 -24.67 12.03
C SER A 4 28.34 -24.13 10.78
N ILE A 5 28.51 -24.80 9.63
CA ILE A 5 27.87 -24.42 8.37
C ILE A 5 26.35 -24.67 8.44
N VAL A 6 25.91 -25.77 9.04
CA VAL A 6 24.48 -26.10 9.19
C VAL A 6 23.76 -25.09 10.09
N ILE A 7 24.41 -24.62 11.16
CA ILE A 7 23.84 -23.61 12.06
C ILE A 7 23.74 -22.24 11.35
N LEU A 8 24.75 -21.86 10.55
CA LEU A 8 24.71 -20.62 9.79
C LEU A 8 23.65 -20.66 8.67
N SER A 9 23.48 -21.81 8.01
CA SER A 9 22.41 -22.03 7.03
C SER A 9 21.02 -21.99 7.69
N ALA A 10 20.86 -22.52 8.89
CA ALA A 10 19.61 -22.44 9.65
C ALA A 10 19.30 -21.00 10.08
N VAL A 11 20.30 -20.22 10.50
CA VAL A 11 20.13 -18.79 10.87
C VAL A 11 19.83 -17.92 9.64
N LEU A 12 20.41 -18.24 8.48
CA LEU A 12 20.09 -17.56 7.21
C LEU A 12 18.70 -17.92 6.66
N LEU A 13 18.24 -19.17 6.87
CA LEU A 13 16.90 -19.61 6.49
C LEU A 13 15.80 -19.15 7.47
N CYS A 14 16.16 -18.83 8.73
CA CYS A 14 15.23 -18.22 9.70
C CYS A 14 15.05 -16.71 9.51
N ASN A 15 15.87 -16.06 8.67
CA ASN A 15 15.61 -14.70 8.17
C ASN A 15 14.69 -14.74 6.93
N ALA A 16 13.67 -15.60 6.95
CA ALA A 16 12.53 -15.40 6.07
C ALA A 16 12.09 -13.94 6.24
N LEU A 17 12.15 -13.18 5.14
CA LEU A 17 11.77 -11.78 5.02
C LEU A 17 10.41 -11.59 5.67
N ASN A 18 10.41 -11.27 6.97
CA ASN A 18 9.18 -11.01 7.67
C ASN A 18 8.68 -9.69 7.11
N ALA A 19 7.61 -9.79 6.32
CA ALA A 19 6.73 -8.71 5.91
C ALA A 19 6.10 -8.10 7.17
N GLN A 20 6.92 -7.39 7.93
CA GLN A 20 6.57 -6.70 9.15
C GLN A 20 6.58 -5.21 8.86
N TRP A 21 5.63 -4.49 9.45
CA TRP A 21 5.64 -3.04 9.39
C TRP A 21 6.93 -2.46 9.98
N LYS A 22 7.68 -1.74 9.17
CA LYS A 22 8.84 -0.95 9.60
C LYS A 22 8.45 0.52 9.70
N ALA A 23 8.78 1.15 10.83
CA ALA A 23 8.64 2.58 11.02
C ALA A 23 9.95 3.27 10.64
N GLN A 24 9.85 4.38 9.91
CA GLN A 24 11.00 5.15 9.46
C GLN A 24 10.65 6.64 9.39
N THR A 25 11.61 7.50 9.66
CA THR A 25 11.56 8.91 9.25
C THR A 25 12.37 9.08 7.97
N ALA A 26 11.83 9.78 6.99
CA ALA A 26 12.53 10.06 5.74
C ALA A 26 12.40 11.55 5.40
N GLU A 27 13.50 12.14 4.92
CA GLU A 27 13.53 13.48 4.37
C GLU A 27 13.55 13.37 2.83
N THR A 28 12.57 13.97 2.17
CA THR A 28 12.48 14.00 0.71
C THR A 28 11.93 15.35 0.26
N TYR A 29 12.66 16.04 -0.62
CA TYR A 29 12.19 17.24 -1.32
C TYR A 29 11.50 18.26 -0.37
N GLU A 30 12.26 18.75 0.63
CA GLU A 30 11.83 19.72 1.65
C GLU A 30 10.78 19.23 2.65
N LYS A 31 10.36 17.97 2.57
CA LYS A 31 9.39 17.38 3.48
C LYS A 31 10.02 16.32 4.38
N THR A 32 9.59 16.32 5.63
CA THR A 32 9.91 15.25 6.58
C THR A 32 8.68 14.36 6.72
N TYR A 33 8.83 13.08 6.41
CA TYR A 33 7.76 12.10 6.54
C TYR A 33 8.04 11.14 7.69
N ARG A 34 7.01 10.87 8.50
CA ARG A 34 6.94 9.61 9.23
C ARG A 34 6.31 8.57 8.32
N MET A 35 6.90 7.40 8.26
CA MET A 35 6.53 6.34 7.33
C MET A 35 6.36 5.03 8.07
N ALA A 36 5.30 4.31 7.72
CA ALA A 36 5.13 2.89 8.01
C ALA A 36 5.18 2.16 6.68
N LEU A 37 6.05 1.15 6.54
CA LEU A 37 6.17 0.38 5.31
C LEU A 37 6.13 -1.12 5.55
N VAL A 38 5.62 -1.86 4.58
CA VAL A 38 5.58 -3.32 4.59
C VAL A 38 5.84 -3.85 3.19
N THR A 39 6.71 -4.84 3.08
CA THR A 39 7.01 -5.52 1.82
C THR A 39 6.01 -6.66 1.62
N SER A 40 5.65 -6.95 0.37
CA SER A 40 4.78 -8.07 0.04
C SER A 40 5.40 -9.41 0.44
N GLN A 41 4.56 -10.44 0.57
CA GLN A 41 5.00 -11.81 0.87
C GLN A 41 6.00 -12.34 -0.16
N THR A 42 5.94 -11.87 -1.40
CA THR A 42 6.85 -12.24 -2.49
C THR A 42 8.13 -11.39 -2.52
N GLY A 43 8.23 -10.33 -1.72
CA GLY A 43 9.36 -9.40 -1.74
C GLY A 43 9.35 -8.39 -2.89
N GLY A 44 8.37 -8.48 -3.80
CA GLY A 44 8.33 -7.76 -5.07
C GLY A 44 7.75 -6.35 -5.00
N GLU A 45 6.94 -6.07 -3.98
CA GLU A 45 6.20 -4.83 -3.84
C GLU A 45 6.33 -4.28 -2.43
N THR A 46 6.19 -2.97 -2.27
CA THR A 46 6.18 -2.34 -0.95
C THR A 46 5.00 -1.40 -0.83
N LEU A 47 4.20 -1.59 0.22
CA LEU A 47 3.17 -0.64 0.65
C LEU A 47 3.80 0.31 1.66
N ARG A 48 3.62 1.62 1.44
CA ARG A 48 4.06 2.68 2.35
C ARG A 48 2.87 3.56 2.72
N ILE A 49 2.72 3.84 4.00
CA ILE A 49 1.81 4.85 4.53
C ILE A 49 2.67 5.95 5.14
N MET A 50 2.41 7.18 4.75
CA MET A 50 3.27 8.33 5.06
C MET A 50 2.43 9.43 5.69
N ARG A 51 3.01 10.10 6.68
CA ARG A 51 2.46 11.33 7.26
C ARG A 51 3.48 12.43 7.11
N ASP A 52 3.06 13.54 6.48
CA ASP A 52 3.87 14.76 6.42
C ASP A 52 3.94 15.38 7.82
N ILE A 53 5.16 15.51 8.36
CA ILE A 53 5.44 16.11 9.67
C ILE A 53 6.30 17.38 9.55
N THR A 54 6.42 17.94 8.34
CA THR A 54 7.18 19.17 8.11
C THR A 54 6.65 20.29 9.00
N SER A 55 7.55 20.98 9.69
CA SER A 55 7.26 22.06 10.64
C SER A 55 6.31 23.09 10.01
N GLY A 56 5.07 23.18 10.49
CA GLY A 56 4.04 24.10 9.97
C GLY A 56 2.92 23.44 9.15
N VAL A 57 3.11 22.22 8.63
CA VAL A 57 2.06 21.43 7.95
C VAL A 57 1.19 20.66 8.95
N SER A 58 1.76 20.30 10.10
CA SER A 58 1.01 19.79 11.27
C SER A 58 0.24 20.93 11.95
N GLN A 59 -0.75 21.45 11.24
CA GLN A 59 -1.64 22.52 11.72
C GLN A 59 -2.40 22.03 12.97
N LYS A 60 -2.31 22.78 14.06
CA LYS A 60 -3.12 22.55 15.26
C LYS A 60 -4.60 22.52 14.85
N GLY A 61 -5.27 21.39 15.05
CA GLY A 61 -6.70 21.20 14.76
C GLY A 61 -7.03 20.33 13.54
N VAL A 62 -6.04 19.99 12.69
CA VAL A 62 -6.24 19.09 11.54
C VAL A 62 -6.12 17.62 12.00
N SER A 63 -7.03 16.76 11.54
CA SER A 63 -6.99 15.33 11.87
C SER A 63 -5.69 14.72 11.34
N PRO A 64 -4.98 13.87 12.11
CA PRO A 64 -3.79 13.19 11.63
C PRO A 64 -4.03 12.40 10.32
N TYR A 65 -5.26 11.95 10.08
CA TYR A 65 -5.66 11.25 8.86
C TYR A 65 -5.61 12.16 7.61
N ASP A 66 -5.84 13.46 7.76
CA ASP A 66 -5.81 14.40 6.62
C ASP A 66 -4.37 14.61 6.12
N GLN A 67 -3.38 14.37 6.99
CA GLN A 67 -1.95 14.47 6.70
C GLN A 67 -1.36 13.16 6.15
N ILE A 68 -2.18 12.10 6.04
CA ILE A 68 -1.74 10.78 5.57
C ILE A 68 -1.95 10.66 4.06
N SER A 69 -0.87 10.21 3.41
CA SER A 69 -0.84 9.70 2.05
C SER A 69 -0.23 8.29 2.05
N GLY A 70 -0.17 7.65 0.89
CA GLY A 70 0.58 6.40 0.78
C GLY A 70 0.99 6.09 -0.63
N GLN A 71 1.88 5.11 -0.72
CA GLN A 71 2.53 4.69 -1.94
C GLN A 71 2.50 3.18 -2.06
N ILE A 72 2.39 2.69 -3.29
CA ILE A 72 2.72 1.32 -3.64
C ILE A 72 3.91 1.37 -4.59
N LEU A 73 4.99 0.67 -4.24
CA LEU A 73 6.20 0.59 -5.03
C LEU A 73 6.29 -0.80 -5.67
N LEU A 74 6.44 -0.83 -6.98
CA LEU A 74 6.60 -2.06 -7.77
C LEU A 74 8.06 -2.19 -8.22
N ASN A 75 8.60 -3.41 -8.13
CA ASN A 75 9.93 -3.71 -8.65
C ASN A 75 10.00 -3.66 -10.19
N LYS A 76 8.85 -3.80 -10.87
CA LYS A 76 8.77 -3.78 -12.33
C LYS A 76 8.38 -2.38 -12.81
N ASN A 77 9.09 -1.88 -13.82
CA ASN A 77 8.62 -0.74 -14.59
C ASN A 77 7.44 -1.17 -15.48
N VAL A 78 6.22 -0.81 -15.08
CA VAL A 78 5.00 -1.09 -15.87
C VAL A 78 4.61 0.07 -16.76
N GLY A 79 5.16 1.27 -16.51
CA GLY A 79 4.75 2.51 -17.14
C GLY A 79 5.12 2.66 -18.61
N THR A 80 5.82 1.69 -19.21
CA THR A 80 6.08 1.68 -20.65
C THR A 80 4.81 1.31 -21.42
N GLU A 81 4.22 0.16 -21.10
CA GLU A 81 3.09 -0.45 -21.82
C GLU A 81 1.74 -0.23 -21.11
N TYR A 82 1.76 -0.06 -19.78
CA TYR A 82 0.56 -0.02 -18.95
C TYR A 82 0.43 1.30 -18.19
N MET A 83 -0.79 1.60 -17.80
CA MET A 83 -1.13 2.56 -16.75
C MET A 83 -1.92 1.84 -15.66
N VAL A 84 -1.72 2.23 -14.41
CA VAL A 84 -2.54 1.78 -13.29
C VAL A 84 -3.88 2.50 -13.37
N ASN A 85 -4.94 1.70 -13.47
CA ASN A 85 -6.33 2.15 -13.49
C ASN A 85 -6.89 2.31 -12.09
N THR A 86 -6.73 1.29 -11.24
CA THR A 86 -7.24 1.30 -9.86
C THR A 86 -6.47 0.32 -8.97
N ILE A 87 -6.62 0.51 -7.67
CA ILE A 87 -6.11 -0.39 -6.63
C ILE A 87 -7.30 -0.95 -5.87
N VAL A 88 -7.33 -2.26 -5.66
CA VAL A 88 -8.34 -2.93 -4.85
C VAL A 88 -7.68 -3.52 -3.61
N LEU A 89 -8.19 -3.17 -2.44
CA LEU A 89 -7.78 -3.78 -1.17
C LEU A 89 -8.85 -4.73 -0.64
N ILE A 90 -8.41 -5.89 -0.17
CA ILE A 90 -9.23 -6.88 0.50
C ILE A 90 -8.53 -7.25 1.80
N PHE A 91 -9.29 -7.25 2.89
CA PHE A 91 -8.79 -7.55 4.24
C PHE A 91 -9.34 -8.92 4.67
N ASP A 92 -8.51 -9.79 5.27
CA ASP A 92 -8.87 -11.20 5.51
C ASP A 92 -10.15 -11.39 6.37
N GLU A 93 -10.47 -10.44 7.25
CA GLU A 93 -11.64 -10.51 8.13
C GLU A 93 -12.84 -9.68 7.62
N ASN A 94 -12.76 -9.13 6.41
CA ASN A 94 -13.78 -8.25 5.85
C ASN A 94 -14.35 -8.84 4.54
N THR A 95 -15.67 -8.94 4.46
CA THR A 95 -16.36 -9.38 3.22
C THR A 95 -16.42 -8.27 2.17
N LYS A 96 -15.97 -7.06 2.50
CA LYS A 96 -15.90 -5.93 1.58
C LYS A 96 -14.53 -5.86 0.90
N MET A 97 -14.55 -5.57 -0.38
CA MET A 97 -13.39 -5.07 -1.12
C MET A 97 -13.47 -3.54 -1.19
N TYR A 98 -12.34 -2.88 -1.10
CA TYR A 98 -12.20 -1.43 -1.18
C TYR A 98 -11.53 -1.09 -2.51
N ILE A 99 -12.28 -0.50 -3.43
CA ILE A 99 -11.82 -0.15 -4.78
C ILE A 99 -11.47 1.33 -4.76
N HIS A 100 -10.20 1.64 -4.96
CA HIS A 100 -9.69 3.01 -4.92
C HIS A 100 -10.16 3.79 -6.15
N GLN A 101 -10.73 4.98 -5.96
CA GLN A 101 -11.29 5.77 -7.06
C GLN A 101 -10.82 7.23 -6.99
N PRO A 102 -9.52 7.50 -7.20
CA PRO A 102 -9.04 8.86 -7.28
C PRO A 102 -9.36 9.45 -8.66
N ALA A 103 -9.42 10.78 -8.75
CA ALA A 103 -9.51 11.47 -10.04
C ALA A 103 -8.26 11.22 -10.91
N ASP A 104 -7.08 11.18 -10.29
CA ASP A 104 -5.81 10.83 -10.92
C ASP A 104 -4.91 10.08 -9.93
N LEU A 105 -4.43 8.89 -10.31
CA LEU A 105 -3.31 8.25 -9.61
C LEU A 105 -2.01 8.84 -10.12
N LYS A 106 -1.31 9.61 -9.27
CA LYS A 106 0.07 10.02 -9.59
C LYS A 106 0.94 8.77 -9.59
N GLN A 107 1.46 8.42 -10.76
CA GLN A 107 2.19 7.18 -10.98
C GLN A 107 3.37 7.39 -11.93
N GLY A 108 4.47 6.68 -11.72
CA GLY A 108 5.65 6.83 -12.57
C GLY A 108 6.84 5.99 -12.14
N TRP A 109 7.80 5.83 -13.06
CA TRP A 109 9.08 5.22 -12.74
C TRP A 109 9.98 6.24 -12.02
N ASP A 110 10.44 5.90 -10.84
CA ASP A 110 11.45 6.66 -10.12
C ASP A 110 12.81 5.96 -10.29
N ALA A 111 13.72 6.63 -10.99
CA ALA A 111 15.06 6.12 -11.25
C ALA A 111 15.94 6.03 -9.99
N ASN A 112 15.72 6.91 -9.00
CA ASN A 112 16.48 6.90 -7.75
C ASN A 112 16.06 5.74 -6.85
N ALA A 113 14.76 5.46 -6.81
CA ALA A 113 14.24 4.31 -6.07
C ALA A 113 14.41 2.99 -6.85
N ALA A 114 14.62 3.05 -8.17
CA ALA A 114 14.51 1.91 -9.09
C ALA A 114 13.19 1.15 -8.88
N ARG A 115 12.09 1.90 -8.78
CA ARG A 115 10.73 1.40 -8.52
C ARG A 115 9.72 2.18 -9.34
N TYR A 116 8.67 1.51 -9.75
CA TYR A 116 7.47 2.18 -10.23
C TYR A 116 6.61 2.56 -9.02
N ILE A 117 6.37 3.84 -8.82
CA ILE A 117 5.66 4.38 -7.66
C ILE A 117 4.24 4.73 -8.07
N ILE A 118 3.27 4.30 -7.26
CA ILE A 118 1.87 4.69 -7.34
C ILE A 118 1.54 5.44 -6.07
N GLU A 119 1.20 6.72 -6.18
CA GLU A 119 0.88 7.60 -5.04
C GLU A 119 -0.63 7.82 -4.95
N SER A 120 -1.13 7.85 -3.71
CA SER A 120 -2.52 8.12 -3.43
C SER A 120 -2.68 8.87 -2.10
N ASP A 121 -3.70 9.71 -2.02
CA ASP A 121 -4.15 10.32 -0.75
C ASP A 121 -4.97 9.34 0.10
N TRP A 122 -5.33 8.17 -0.43
CA TRP A 122 -6.18 7.14 0.18
C TRP A 122 -7.56 7.65 0.57
N LYS A 123 -8.08 8.70 -0.09
CA LYS A 123 -9.33 9.33 0.32
C LYS A 123 -10.55 8.61 -0.21
N ILE A 124 -10.68 8.53 -1.53
CA ILE A 124 -11.92 8.11 -2.18
C ILE A 124 -11.92 6.60 -2.49
N TRP A 125 -12.91 5.90 -1.95
CA TRP A 125 -13.08 4.46 -2.11
C TRP A 125 -14.53 4.10 -2.41
N ARG A 126 -14.70 3.11 -3.28
CA ARG A 126 -15.94 2.34 -3.40
C ARG A 126 -15.83 1.05 -2.60
N THR A 127 -16.96 0.56 -2.12
CA THR A 127 -17.03 -0.77 -1.51
C THR A 127 -17.73 -1.75 -2.44
N GLY A 128 -17.10 -2.88 -2.73
CA GLY A 128 -17.75 -4.04 -3.33
C GLY A 128 -17.88 -5.17 -2.31
N ASP A 129 -18.70 -6.17 -2.59
CA ASP A 129 -18.77 -7.41 -1.79
C ASP A 129 -18.01 -8.53 -2.50
N THR A 130 -17.05 -9.15 -1.81
CA THR A 130 -16.23 -10.24 -2.36
C THR A 130 -17.04 -11.51 -2.65
N ARG A 131 -18.24 -11.65 -2.06
CA ARG A 131 -19.16 -12.76 -2.28
C ARG A 131 -20.03 -12.56 -3.51
N ASN A 132 -20.16 -11.32 -4.00
CA ASN A 132 -21.06 -11.00 -5.09
C ASN A 132 -20.28 -10.68 -6.37
N LYS A 133 -20.15 -11.70 -7.24
CA LYS A 133 -19.42 -11.62 -8.52
C LYS A 133 -19.95 -10.55 -9.50
N GLY A 134 -21.14 -9.99 -9.25
CA GLY A 134 -21.75 -8.93 -10.07
C GLY A 134 -21.70 -7.51 -9.48
N ALA A 135 -21.32 -7.35 -8.21
CA ALA A 135 -21.44 -6.07 -7.49
C ALA A 135 -20.44 -4.98 -7.95
N GLY A 136 -19.40 -5.36 -8.70
CA GLY A 136 -18.45 -4.40 -9.28
C GLY A 136 -19.01 -3.51 -10.39
N ARG A 137 -20.20 -3.85 -10.95
CA ARG A 137 -20.80 -3.17 -12.11
C ARG A 137 -21.79 -2.06 -11.79
N ALA A 138 -21.90 -1.62 -10.53
CA ALA A 138 -22.67 -0.41 -10.21
C ALA A 138 -21.91 0.83 -10.72
N ALA A 139 -22.09 1.15 -12.00
CA ALA A 139 -21.66 2.39 -12.63
C ALA A 139 -22.56 3.52 -12.10
N GLY A 140 -22.13 4.20 -11.05
CA GLY A 140 -22.91 5.29 -10.45
C GLY A 140 -22.42 5.74 -9.08
N ASP A 141 -21.73 4.87 -8.34
CA ASP A 141 -21.19 5.25 -7.03
C ASP A 141 -19.85 5.98 -7.23
N THR A 142 -19.81 7.28 -6.91
CA THR A 142 -18.64 8.17 -7.05
C THR A 142 -17.57 7.95 -5.96
N GLY A 143 -17.69 6.86 -5.20
CA GLY A 143 -16.86 6.59 -4.04
C GLY A 143 -17.16 7.55 -2.89
N THR A 144 -16.67 7.21 -1.71
CA THR A 144 -16.82 8.03 -0.49
C THR A 144 -15.46 8.15 0.20
N ASP A 145 -15.30 9.16 1.04
CA ASP A 145 -14.11 9.27 1.88
C ASP A 145 -14.11 8.14 2.93
N LEU A 146 -13.29 7.12 2.69
CA LEU A 146 -13.11 5.99 3.59
C LEU A 146 -11.68 5.88 4.11
N LYS A 147 -10.90 6.96 4.04
CA LYS A 147 -9.47 6.95 4.43
C LYS A 147 -9.27 6.40 5.83
N LYS A 148 -10.03 6.92 6.80
CA LYS A 148 -9.97 6.48 8.20
C LYS A 148 -10.30 5.00 8.32
N THR A 149 -11.40 4.56 7.70
CA THR A 149 -11.84 3.16 7.71
C THR A 149 -10.78 2.22 7.13
N VAL A 150 -10.21 2.56 5.97
CA VAL A 150 -9.18 1.75 5.31
C VAL A 150 -7.92 1.66 6.15
N LEU A 151 -7.46 2.78 6.73
CA LEU A 151 -6.30 2.79 7.61
C LEU A 151 -6.54 2.04 8.92
N ASP A 152 -7.73 2.15 9.51
CA ASP A 152 -8.10 1.40 10.72
C ASP A 152 -8.22 -0.11 10.43
N LEU A 153 -8.64 -0.49 9.22
CA LEU A 153 -8.56 -1.86 8.73
C LEU A 153 -7.11 -2.31 8.56
N MET A 154 -6.21 -1.50 8.00
CA MET A 154 -4.78 -1.81 7.95
C MET A 154 -4.15 -1.95 9.35
N LYS A 155 -4.68 -1.26 10.37
CA LYS A 155 -4.25 -1.38 11.77
C LYS A 155 -4.78 -2.62 12.48
N SER A 156 -5.94 -3.13 12.08
CA SER A 156 -6.61 -4.24 12.77
C SER A 156 -6.48 -5.57 12.05
N SER A 157 -6.35 -5.55 10.73
CA SER A 157 -6.27 -6.73 9.89
C SER A 157 -4.90 -7.39 9.97
N ARG A 158 -4.87 -8.71 9.80
CA ARG A 158 -3.63 -9.50 9.75
C ARG A 158 -2.96 -9.47 8.37
N THR A 159 -3.74 -9.28 7.31
CA THR A 159 -3.28 -9.30 5.93
C THR A 159 -4.07 -8.27 5.13
N VAL A 160 -3.41 -7.61 4.19
CA VAL A 160 -4.05 -6.87 3.10
C VAL A 160 -3.69 -7.52 1.78
N LYS A 161 -4.69 -8.07 1.09
CA LYS A 161 -4.57 -8.46 -0.31
C LYS A 161 -4.77 -7.22 -1.16
N CYS A 162 -3.85 -7.00 -2.09
CA CYS A 162 -3.86 -5.84 -2.97
C CYS A 162 -3.87 -6.31 -4.42
N GLN A 163 -4.82 -5.80 -5.19
CA GLN A 163 -4.89 -6.00 -6.63
C GLN A 163 -4.66 -4.66 -7.31
N ILE A 164 -3.65 -4.60 -8.17
CA ILE A 164 -3.33 -3.41 -8.94
C ILE A 164 -3.80 -3.68 -10.36
N VAL A 165 -4.88 -3.00 -10.75
CA VAL A 165 -5.50 -3.16 -12.07
C VAL A 165 -4.77 -2.24 -13.04
N LEU A 166 -4.22 -2.83 -14.08
CA LEU A 166 -3.49 -2.18 -15.15
C LEU A 166 -4.35 -2.14 -16.41
N ILE A 167 -4.26 -1.06 -17.18
CA ILE A 167 -4.81 -0.93 -18.53
C ILE A 167 -3.65 -0.77 -19.52
N HIS A 168 -3.66 -1.55 -20.59
CA HIS A 168 -2.70 -1.42 -21.68
C HIS A 168 -2.97 -0.15 -22.49
N LYS A 169 -1.96 0.71 -22.65
CA LYS A 169 -2.13 2.04 -23.25
C LYS A 169 -2.64 2.03 -24.69
N MET A 170 -2.36 0.97 -25.46
CA MET A 170 -2.73 0.88 -26.88
C MET A 170 -3.96 0.01 -27.17
N HIS A 171 -4.31 -0.91 -26.26
CA HIS A 171 -5.27 -1.99 -26.56
C HIS A 171 -6.46 -2.03 -25.60
N ASP A 172 -6.46 -1.15 -24.59
CA ASP A 172 -7.49 -1.09 -23.54
C ASP A 172 -7.74 -2.46 -22.85
N THR A 173 -6.74 -3.34 -22.88
CA THR A 173 -6.78 -4.65 -22.24
C THR A 173 -6.37 -4.52 -20.78
N GLN A 174 -7.04 -5.28 -19.91
CA GLN A 174 -6.77 -5.25 -18.48
C GLN A 174 -5.79 -6.35 -18.07
N SER A 175 -4.86 -6.00 -17.18
CA SER A 175 -3.97 -6.93 -16.50
C SER A 175 -3.99 -6.66 -15.00
N ILE A 176 -3.67 -7.65 -14.17
CA ILE A 176 -3.76 -7.53 -12.70
C ILE A 176 -2.46 -8.01 -12.07
N ILE A 177 -1.84 -7.15 -11.26
CA ILE A 177 -0.79 -7.56 -10.33
C ILE A 177 -1.46 -7.86 -8.99
N ASN A 178 -1.37 -9.11 -8.55
CA ASN A 178 -1.85 -9.53 -7.25
C ASN A 178 -0.68 -9.60 -6.27
N THR A 179 -0.82 -8.97 -5.12
CA THR A 179 0.18 -9.01 -4.05
C THR A 179 -0.51 -9.06 -2.68
N SER A 180 0.21 -9.51 -1.66
CA SER A 180 -0.31 -9.62 -0.30
C SER A 180 0.69 -9.11 0.70
N PHE A 181 0.22 -8.27 1.62
CA PHE A 181 1.01 -7.68 2.69
C PHE A 181 0.58 -8.30 4.01
N THR A 182 1.47 -9.07 4.63
CA THR A 182 1.28 -9.55 6.00
C THR A 182 1.47 -8.38 6.95
N LEU A 183 0.57 -8.19 7.91
CA LEU A 183 0.57 -7.05 8.85
C LEU A 183 0.87 -7.54 10.28
N GLN A 184 1.75 -8.53 10.42
CA GLN A 184 2.16 -9.08 11.71
C GLN A 184 2.68 -7.91 12.59
N ASN A 185 1.92 -7.53 13.63
CA ASN A 185 2.15 -6.40 14.57
C ASN A 185 1.51 -5.04 14.22
N SER A 186 0.39 -5.03 13.49
CA SER A 186 -0.34 -3.87 12.92
C SER A 186 -0.65 -2.64 13.81
N THR A 187 -0.25 -2.59 15.07
CA THR A 187 -0.42 -1.41 15.93
C THR A 187 0.83 -0.54 16.04
N LYS A 188 2.03 -1.05 16.36
CA LYS A 188 3.15 -0.17 16.78
C LYS A 188 3.64 0.78 15.68
N SER A 189 3.94 0.25 14.50
CA SER A 189 4.50 1.03 13.38
C SER A 189 3.45 1.90 12.68
N ILE A 190 2.19 1.46 12.58
CA ILE A 190 1.13 2.34 12.07
C ILE A 190 0.80 3.42 13.12
N ASN A 191 0.75 3.10 14.42
CA ASN A 191 0.52 4.09 15.48
C ASN A 191 1.63 5.15 15.56
N TYR A 192 2.85 4.81 15.12
CA TYR A 192 3.94 5.78 14.99
C TYR A 192 3.58 6.98 14.08
N LEU A 193 2.67 6.76 13.12
CA LEU A 193 2.15 7.83 12.27
C LEU A 193 1.22 8.79 13.03
N PHE A 194 0.54 8.34 14.09
CA PHE A 194 -0.51 9.11 14.76
C PHE A 194 -0.06 9.76 16.08
N LYS A 195 1.01 9.24 16.70
CA LYS A 195 1.68 9.85 17.85
C LYS A 195 2.56 11.02 17.43
#